data_AF-A0AAW2KNC4-F1
#
_entry.id   AF-A0AAW2KNC4-F1
#
_cell.length_a   1.000
_cell.length_b   1.000
_cell.length_c   1.000
_cell.angle_alpha   90.00
_cell.angle_beta   90.00
_cell.angle_gamma   90.00
#
_symmetry.space_group_name_H-M   'P 1'
#
loop_
_entity.id
_entity.type
_entity.pdbx_description
1 polymer ?
#
loop_
_entity_poly.entity_id
_entity_poly.type
_entity_poly.pdbx_seq_one_letter_code
_entity_poly.pdbx_strand_id
1 'polypeptide(L)'
;MYQNFKLKFKSEELKEYFWKAASTANRKDFEKYMKKIEEINPKISDDVETASDWLKKISPEHWARSFFPVHSKCDILVNNLCESFNNYILEARDKPIISMFEWIRTKLMSRLQQKRDGMEKYSGSICPNVIKKINKQQSQARHCFTRWCGGSEFEVDHFLDKFVVDLEKKTCTCGMFQLTGLPCCHACAAIGSKRSKLEDYVDDCYTKSTYLKVYSEIIHVVPGAKDYITTSFEPFKPPHMKKKRGRPKKLRRKGPDELQSTSTRKGLTHTCSKCLKIGHNKESCKNHIHPKSKFFKESIPEEISQGSQAPPMSQEPAGVKFCLKGTNGLSRA
;
A
#
# COMPACT_ATOMS: atom_id res chain seq x y z
N MET A 1 0.82 12.69 -9.34
CA MET A 1 1.20 13.05 -10.72
C MET A 1 0.20 12.54 -11.75
N TYR A 2 0.18 11.26 -12.12
CA TYR A 2 -0.74 10.72 -13.14
C TYR A 2 -2.22 11.06 -12.90
N GLN A 3 -2.67 11.01 -11.64
CA GLN A 3 -4.05 11.36 -11.28
C GLN A 3 -4.43 12.80 -11.65
N ASN A 4 -3.47 13.74 -11.69
CA ASN A 4 -3.70 15.11 -12.15
C ASN A 4 -3.61 15.21 -13.67
N PHE A 5 -2.65 14.49 -14.28
CA PHE A 5 -2.48 14.41 -15.73
C PHE A 5 -3.77 13.95 -16.43
N LYS A 6 -4.35 12.84 -15.96
CA LYS A 6 -5.56 12.26 -16.56
C LYS A 6 -6.81 13.14 -16.46
N LEU A 7 -6.84 14.12 -15.55
CA LEU A 7 -7.96 15.05 -15.43
C LEU A 7 -7.97 16.04 -16.61
N LYS A 8 -6.78 16.39 -17.12
CA LYS A 8 -6.61 17.26 -18.27
C LYS A 8 -6.59 16.49 -19.59
N PHE A 9 -5.90 15.36 -19.63
CA PHE A 9 -5.65 14.59 -20.86
C PHE A 9 -6.26 13.20 -20.74
N LYS A 10 -7.41 12.98 -21.37
CA LYS A 10 -8.13 11.70 -21.34
C LYS A 10 -7.84 10.89 -22.62
N SER A 11 -6.76 10.11 -22.58
CA SER A 11 -6.43 9.14 -23.64
C SER A 11 -5.71 7.93 -23.03
N GLU A 12 -6.10 6.73 -23.45
CA GLU A 12 -5.47 5.49 -22.99
C GLU A 12 -4.04 5.35 -23.54
N GLU A 13 -3.81 5.82 -24.77
CA GLU A 13 -2.46 5.85 -25.36
C GLU A 13 -1.54 6.82 -24.61
N LEU A 14 -2.04 8.01 -24.26
CA LEU A 14 -1.29 8.97 -23.45
C LEU A 14 -0.95 8.40 -22.07
N LYS A 15 -1.87 7.65 -21.46
CA LYS A 15 -1.61 6.93 -20.20
C LYS A 15 -0.50 5.91 -20.38
N GLU A 16 -0.55 5.09 -21.42
CA GLU A 16 0.47 4.07 -21.66
C GLU A 16 1.86 4.71 -21.83
N TYR A 17 1.98 5.72 -22.69
CA TYR A 17 3.26 6.39 -22.91
C TYR A 17 3.72 7.24 -21.72
N PHE A 18 2.81 7.83 -20.95
CA PHE A 18 3.14 8.47 -19.68
C PHE A 18 3.81 7.47 -18.73
N TRP A 19 3.24 6.27 -18.56
CA TRP A 19 3.81 5.27 -17.66
C TRP A 19 5.11 4.69 -18.21
N LYS A 20 5.27 4.53 -19.53
CA LYS A 20 6.55 4.15 -20.15
C LYS A 20 7.63 5.20 -19.91
N ALA A 21 7.32 6.48 -20.09
CA ALA A 21 8.23 7.59 -19.79
C ALA A 21 8.59 7.63 -18.29
N ALA A 22 7.59 7.54 -17.41
CA ALA A 22 7.84 7.55 -15.97
C ALA A 22 8.70 6.36 -15.50
N SER A 23 8.48 5.17 -16.08
CA SER A 23 9.06 3.89 -15.63
C SER A 23 10.39 3.49 -16.22
N THR A 24 10.80 4.08 -17.34
CA THR A 24 12.12 3.80 -17.89
C THR A 24 13.24 4.40 -17.03
N ALA A 25 14.34 3.66 -16.87
CA ALA A 25 15.54 4.13 -16.20
C ALA A 25 16.57 4.73 -17.18
N ASN A 26 16.32 4.66 -18.49
CA ASN A 26 17.19 5.23 -19.52
C ASN A 26 16.63 6.58 -20.01
N ARG A 27 17.48 7.61 -20.06
CA ARG A 27 17.12 8.96 -20.53
C ARG A 27 16.74 9.01 -22.01
N LYS A 28 17.41 8.24 -22.87
CA LYS A 28 17.10 8.16 -24.31
C LYS A 28 15.70 7.58 -24.53
N ASP A 29 15.35 6.53 -23.78
CA ASP A 29 14.01 5.96 -23.84
C ASP A 29 12.96 6.93 -23.30
N PHE A 30 13.29 7.69 -22.25
CA PHE A 30 12.42 8.73 -21.72
C PHE A 30 12.12 9.78 -22.80
N GLU A 31 13.15 10.31 -23.47
CA GLU A 31 13.00 11.29 -24.55
C GLU A 31 12.18 10.72 -25.72
N LYS A 32 12.43 9.45 -26.09
CA LYS A 32 11.64 8.74 -27.10
C LYS A 32 10.16 8.67 -26.73
N TYR A 33 9.82 8.36 -25.48
CA TYR A 33 8.42 8.32 -25.04
C TYR A 33 7.80 9.71 -24.90
N MET A 34 8.56 10.71 -24.47
CA MET A 34 8.12 12.10 -24.43
C MET A 34 7.79 12.62 -25.84
N LYS A 35 8.60 12.26 -26.85
CA LYS A 35 8.31 12.58 -28.25
C LYS A 35 7.02 11.92 -28.74
N LYS A 36 6.78 10.66 -28.38
CA LYS A 36 5.51 9.98 -28.71
C LYS A 36 4.29 10.63 -28.06
N ILE A 37 4.42 11.12 -26.83
CA ILE A 37 3.36 11.90 -26.16
C ILE A 37 3.04 13.18 -26.95
N GLU A 38 4.08 13.83 -27.48
CA GLU A 38 3.94 15.03 -28.32
C GLU A 38 3.30 14.72 -29.68
N GLU A 39 3.61 13.57 -30.29
CA GLU A 39 2.99 13.10 -31.53
C GLU A 39 1.49 12.77 -31.36
N ILE A 40 1.10 12.18 -30.22
CA ILE A 40 -0.30 11.82 -29.93
C ILE A 40 -1.13 13.07 -29.55
N ASN A 41 -0.51 14.04 -28.91
CA ASN A 41 -1.14 15.30 -28.53
C ASN A 41 -0.38 16.49 -29.14
N PRO A 42 -0.47 16.67 -30.47
CA PRO A 42 0.24 17.73 -31.15
C PRO A 42 -0.33 19.09 -30.78
N LYS A 43 0.50 20.12 -30.88
CA LYS A 43 0.10 21.51 -30.62
C LYS A 43 -0.87 21.97 -31.72
N ILE A 44 -2.11 22.30 -31.33
CA ILE A 44 -3.17 22.76 -32.24
C ILE A 44 -3.15 24.29 -32.37
N SER A 45 -2.92 24.99 -31.26
CA SER A 45 -2.76 26.45 -31.20
C SER A 45 -1.87 26.84 -30.02
N ASP A 46 -1.34 28.08 -30.01
CA ASP A 46 -0.45 28.56 -28.94
C ASP A 46 -1.11 28.64 -27.57
N ASP A 47 -2.44 28.81 -27.53
CA ASP A 47 -3.22 28.93 -26.30
C ASP A 47 -3.55 27.59 -25.63
N VAL A 48 -3.39 26.47 -26.35
CA VAL A 48 -3.75 25.14 -25.85
C VAL A 48 -2.50 24.43 -25.31
N GLU A 49 -2.45 24.26 -23.99
CA GLU A 49 -1.41 23.48 -23.32
C GLU A 49 -1.46 22.01 -23.77
N THR A 50 -0.36 21.52 -24.35
CA THR A 50 -0.24 20.10 -24.74
C THR A 50 0.11 19.22 -23.54
N ALA A 51 -0.09 17.91 -23.70
CA ALA A 51 0.32 16.91 -22.72
C ALA A 51 1.85 16.97 -22.45
N SER A 52 2.64 17.16 -23.50
CA SER A 52 4.10 17.32 -23.43
C SER A 52 4.48 18.58 -22.63
N ASP A 53 3.84 19.72 -22.92
CA ASP A 53 4.09 20.99 -22.24
C ASP A 53 3.74 20.92 -20.75
N TRP A 54 2.60 20.30 -20.42
CA TRP A 54 2.20 20.13 -19.03
C TRP A 54 3.20 19.29 -18.23
N LEU A 55 3.76 18.23 -18.84
CA LEU A 55 4.79 17.40 -18.22
C LEU A 55 6.12 18.14 -18.08
N LYS A 56 6.53 18.92 -19.09
CA LYS A 56 7.75 19.74 -19.07
C LYS A 56 7.74 20.80 -17.96
N LYS A 57 6.56 21.26 -17.52
CA LYS A 57 6.43 22.18 -16.35
C LYS A 57 6.84 21.55 -15.02
N ILE A 58 6.88 20.23 -14.94
CA ILE A 58 7.21 19.50 -13.71
C ILE A 58 8.55 18.81 -13.92
N SER A 59 9.55 19.18 -13.09
CA SER A 59 10.89 18.59 -13.19
C SER A 59 10.82 17.05 -13.24
N PRO A 60 11.43 16.40 -14.26
CA PRO A 60 11.45 14.95 -14.42
C PRO A 60 11.99 14.20 -13.20
N GLU A 61 12.88 14.82 -12.41
CA GLU A 61 13.42 14.25 -11.17
C GLU A 61 12.33 13.85 -10.15
N HIS A 62 11.16 14.48 -10.21
CA HIS A 62 10.06 14.20 -9.30
C HIS A 62 9.15 13.04 -9.74
N TRP A 63 9.25 12.57 -10.98
CA TRP A 63 8.25 11.63 -11.52
C TRP A 63 8.77 10.60 -12.52
N ALA A 64 9.99 10.73 -13.03
CA ALA A 64 10.58 9.82 -14.00
C ALA A 64 11.84 9.15 -13.43
N ARG A 65 11.87 7.81 -13.47
CA ARG A 65 12.98 7.00 -12.90
C ARG A 65 14.34 7.31 -13.53
N SER A 66 14.38 7.65 -14.81
CA SER A 66 15.60 8.00 -15.54
C SER A 66 16.33 9.24 -14.99
N PHE A 67 15.68 9.99 -14.10
CA PHE A 67 16.25 11.16 -13.42
C PHE A 67 16.45 10.95 -11.92
N PHE A 68 16.12 9.77 -11.40
CA PHE A 68 16.31 9.49 -9.97
C PHE A 68 17.80 9.35 -9.62
N PRO A 69 18.19 9.79 -8.42
CA PRO A 69 19.55 9.63 -7.95
C PRO A 69 19.91 8.14 -7.79
N VAL A 70 21.01 7.75 -8.43
CA VAL A 70 21.54 6.38 -8.43
C VAL A 70 22.08 5.96 -7.05
N HIS A 71 22.44 6.90 -6.18
CA HIS A 71 23.00 6.59 -4.86
C HIS A 71 21.94 6.07 -3.88
N SER A 72 20.66 6.40 -4.06
CA SER A 72 19.58 5.97 -3.15
C SER A 72 19.12 4.53 -3.39
N LYS A 73 19.56 3.89 -4.49
CA LYS A 73 19.21 2.51 -4.87
C LYS A 73 17.70 2.24 -4.90
N CYS A 74 16.91 3.24 -5.31
CA CYS A 74 15.45 3.23 -5.21
C CYS A 74 14.78 3.52 -6.55
N ASP A 75 13.86 2.65 -6.95
CA ASP A 75 13.06 2.77 -8.19
C ASP A 75 11.57 3.03 -7.94
N ILE A 76 11.20 3.39 -6.70
CA ILE A 76 9.81 3.58 -6.29
C ILE A 76 9.24 4.85 -6.94
N LEU A 77 8.31 4.67 -7.88
CA LEU A 77 7.60 5.77 -8.55
C LEU A 77 6.27 6.16 -7.90
N VAL A 78 5.68 5.24 -7.16
CA VAL A 78 4.28 5.32 -6.74
C VAL A 78 4.19 5.77 -5.29
N ASN A 79 3.07 6.41 -4.95
CA ASN A 79 2.81 6.96 -3.62
C ASN A 79 2.51 5.89 -2.54
N ASN A 80 2.94 4.65 -2.76
CA ASN A 80 2.64 3.51 -1.89
C ASN A 80 3.16 3.73 -0.46
N LEU A 81 4.25 4.48 -0.29
CA LEU A 81 4.80 4.78 1.03
C LEU A 81 3.85 5.65 1.85
N CYS A 82 3.33 6.75 1.31
CA CYS A 82 2.38 7.60 2.03
C CYS A 82 1.06 6.87 2.27
N GLU A 83 0.58 6.07 1.32
CA GLU A 83 -0.64 5.28 1.51
C GLU A 83 -0.48 4.24 2.63
N SER A 84 0.64 3.52 2.63
CA SER A 84 0.96 2.55 3.68
C SER A 84 1.09 3.20 5.05
N PHE A 85 1.75 4.36 5.11
CA PHE A 85 1.87 5.14 6.35
C PHE A 85 0.52 5.63 6.85
N ASN A 86 -0.29 6.24 5.99
CA ASN A 86 -1.62 6.73 6.35
C ASN A 86 -2.53 5.63 6.87
N ASN A 87 -2.46 4.43 6.26
CA ASN A 87 -3.19 3.27 6.74
C ASN A 87 -2.65 2.78 8.10
N TYR A 88 -1.33 2.80 8.29
CA TYR A 88 -0.69 2.38 9.54
C TYR A 88 -1.10 3.24 10.74
N ILE A 89 -1.27 4.56 10.56
CA ILE A 89 -1.64 5.48 11.65
C ILE A 89 -3.15 5.74 11.77
N LEU A 90 -3.97 5.12 10.92
CA LEU A 90 -5.40 5.46 10.80
C LEU A 90 -6.15 5.29 12.13
N GLU A 91 -5.87 4.22 12.87
CA GLU A 91 -6.49 3.95 14.17
C GLU A 91 -5.98 4.88 15.28
N ALA A 92 -4.72 5.33 15.18
CA ALA A 92 -4.11 6.22 16.16
C ALA A 92 -4.68 7.63 16.08
N ARG A 93 -4.96 8.11 14.85
CA ARG A 93 -5.33 9.51 14.58
C ARG A 93 -6.64 9.97 15.26
N ASP A 94 -7.52 9.04 15.60
CA ASP A 94 -8.80 9.34 16.25
C ASP A 94 -8.69 9.30 17.79
N LYS A 95 -7.50 9.11 18.36
CA LYS A 95 -7.27 9.01 19.81
C LYS A 95 -6.81 10.37 20.41
N PRO A 96 -7.01 10.60 21.71
CA PRO A 96 -6.37 11.71 22.43
C PRO A 96 -4.85 11.70 22.23
N ILE A 97 -4.21 12.87 22.24
CA ILE A 97 -2.78 13.04 21.86
C ILE A 97 -1.86 12.04 22.57
N ILE A 98 -2.00 11.89 23.89
CA ILE A 98 -1.19 10.94 24.68
C ILE A 98 -1.43 9.50 24.21
N SER A 99 -2.70 9.09 24.08
CA SER A 99 -3.05 7.74 23.60
C SER A 99 -2.64 7.49 22.15
N MET A 100 -2.63 8.52 21.30
CA MET A 100 -2.16 8.44 19.91
C MET A 100 -0.65 8.16 19.89
N PHE A 101 0.14 8.93 20.63
CA PHE A 101 1.59 8.72 20.71
C PHE A 101 1.94 7.37 21.32
N GLU A 102 1.25 6.95 22.38
CA GLU A 102 1.48 5.66 23.02
C GLU A 102 1.14 4.49 22.07
N TRP A 103 0.06 4.61 21.29
CA TRP A 103 -0.27 3.62 20.27
C TRP A 103 0.80 3.55 19.16
N ILE A 104 1.28 4.70 18.67
CA ILE A 104 2.33 4.75 17.65
C ILE A 104 3.63 4.15 18.20
N ARG A 105 4.05 4.53 19.40
CA ARG A 105 5.26 4.04 20.08
C ARG A 105 5.23 2.52 20.21
N THR A 106 4.17 1.97 20.79
CA THR A 106 4.03 0.51 20.99
C THR A 106 3.99 -0.26 19.68
N LYS A 107 3.29 0.26 18.66
CA LYS A 107 3.25 -0.37 17.33
C LYS A 107 4.61 -0.36 16.63
N LEU A 108 5.36 0.74 16.72
CA LEU A 108 6.72 0.81 16.17
C LEU A 108 7.64 -0.16 16.93
N MET A 109 7.60 -0.13 18.26
CA MET A 109 8.38 -1.03 19.13
C MET A 109 8.17 -2.50 18.75
N SER A 110 6.92 -2.98 18.70
CA SER A 110 6.61 -4.36 18.29
C SER A 110 7.04 -4.65 16.85
N ARG A 111 6.87 -3.70 15.94
CA ARG A 111 7.24 -3.88 14.52
C ARG A 111 8.76 -4.02 14.36
N LEU A 112 9.55 -3.18 15.02
CA LEU A 112 11.02 -3.25 14.97
C LEU A 112 11.50 -4.61 15.48
N GLN A 113 10.98 -5.08 16.62
CA GLN A 113 11.30 -6.41 17.16
C GLN A 113 10.93 -7.53 16.18
N GLN A 114 9.70 -7.53 15.63
CA GLN A 114 9.28 -8.53 14.65
C GLN A 114 10.15 -8.55 13.39
N LYS A 115 10.65 -7.38 12.96
CA LYS A 115 11.57 -7.29 11.81
C LYS A 115 12.93 -7.91 12.13
N ARG A 116 13.47 -7.66 13.33
CA ARG A 116 14.71 -8.29 13.80
C ARG A 116 14.56 -9.80 13.90
N ASP A 117 13.59 -10.30 14.66
CA ASP A 117 13.36 -11.74 14.87
C ASP A 117 13.17 -12.47 13.54
N GLY A 118 12.42 -11.87 12.61
CA GLY A 118 12.18 -12.45 11.30
C GLY A 118 13.44 -12.56 10.45
N MET A 119 14.33 -11.57 10.53
CA MET A 119 15.58 -11.57 9.77
C MET A 119 16.68 -12.39 10.43
N GLU A 120 16.73 -12.47 11.77
CA GLU A 120 17.67 -13.32 12.50
C GLU A 120 17.47 -14.80 12.13
N LYS A 121 16.22 -15.26 12.08
CA LYS A 121 15.84 -16.63 11.69
C LYS A 121 16.17 -16.96 10.23
N TYR A 122 16.32 -15.96 9.36
CA TYR A 122 16.60 -16.18 7.95
C TYR A 122 18.08 -16.50 7.73
N SER A 123 18.41 -17.61 7.07
CA SER A 123 19.79 -18.07 6.89
C SER A 123 20.55 -17.42 5.72
N GLY A 124 19.86 -16.75 4.79
CA GLY A 124 20.49 -16.17 3.61
C GLY A 124 21.22 -14.84 3.88
N SER A 125 22.17 -14.52 3.01
CA SER A 125 22.98 -13.29 3.08
C SER A 125 22.27 -12.05 2.52
N ILE A 126 21.30 -12.23 1.62
CA ILE A 126 20.56 -11.15 0.94
C ILE A 126 19.08 -11.23 1.32
N CYS A 127 18.45 -10.06 1.51
CA CYS A 127 17.04 -9.98 1.91
C CYS A 127 16.11 -10.85 1.03
N PRO A 128 15.17 -11.63 1.62
CA PRO A 128 14.34 -12.58 0.88
C PRO A 128 13.54 -11.96 -0.28
N ASN A 129 13.02 -10.75 -0.09
CA ASN A 129 12.26 -10.04 -1.12
C ASN A 129 13.14 -9.59 -2.29
N VAL A 130 14.42 -9.35 -2.05
CA VAL A 130 15.41 -8.98 -3.07
C VAL A 130 15.78 -10.20 -3.90
N ILE A 131 16.00 -11.35 -3.25
CA ILE A 131 16.17 -12.64 -3.95
C ILE A 131 14.99 -12.94 -4.86
N LYS A 132 13.75 -12.73 -4.40
CA LYS A 132 12.55 -12.88 -5.25
C LYS A 132 12.59 -11.97 -6.50
N LYS A 133 13.03 -10.72 -6.34
CA LYS A 133 13.19 -9.79 -7.48
C LYS A 133 14.27 -10.28 -8.45
N ILE A 134 15.41 -10.73 -7.94
CA ILE A 134 16.52 -11.27 -8.71
C ILE A 134 16.09 -12.51 -9.49
N ASN A 135 15.39 -13.45 -8.87
CA ASN A 135 14.90 -14.67 -9.53
C ASN A 135 13.98 -14.35 -10.72
N LYS A 136 13.19 -13.26 -10.61
CA LYS A 136 12.38 -12.75 -11.73
C LYS A 136 13.27 -12.22 -12.86
N GLN A 137 14.33 -11.48 -12.53
CA GLN A 137 15.29 -10.98 -13.53
C GLN A 137 16.08 -12.11 -14.20
N GLN A 138 16.51 -13.13 -13.45
CA GLN A 138 17.14 -14.33 -14.00
C GLN A 138 16.22 -15.10 -14.95
N SER A 139 14.92 -15.16 -14.64
CA SER A 139 13.94 -15.79 -15.52
C SER A 139 13.85 -15.04 -16.86
N GLN A 140 13.90 -13.70 -16.84
CA GLN A 140 13.92 -12.86 -18.04
C GLN A 140 15.26 -12.92 -18.78
N ALA A 141 16.37 -13.14 -18.07
CA ALA A 141 17.71 -13.28 -18.64
C ALA A 141 17.82 -14.45 -19.65
N ARG A 142 16.89 -15.41 -19.63
CA ARG A 142 16.79 -16.49 -20.62
C ARG A 142 16.55 -16.00 -22.05
N HIS A 143 16.00 -14.80 -22.20
CA HIS A 143 15.79 -14.16 -23.50
C HIS A 143 16.94 -13.23 -23.91
N CYS A 144 18.04 -13.23 -23.15
CA CYS A 144 19.21 -12.41 -23.41
C CYS A 144 20.35 -13.27 -23.98
N PHE A 145 21.00 -12.80 -25.04
CA PHE A 145 22.17 -13.45 -25.62
C PHE A 145 23.40 -12.59 -25.36
N THR A 146 24.43 -13.17 -24.77
CA THR A 146 25.61 -12.42 -24.33
C THR A 146 26.81 -12.65 -25.23
N ARG A 147 27.58 -11.59 -25.47
CA ARG A 147 28.90 -11.61 -26.10
C ARG A 147 29.85 -10.89 -25.19
N TRP A 148 30.90 -11.59 -24.76
CA TRP A 148 31.92 -11.01 -23.89
C TRP A 148 33.03 -10.42 -24.75
N CYS A 149 33.40 -9.16 -24.50
CA CYS A 149 34.48 -8.48 -25.23
C CYS A 149 35.86 -8.62 -24.57
N GLY A 150 35.95 -9.34 -23.45
CA GLY A 150 37.11 -9.37 -22.56
C GLY A 150 36.94 -8.39 -21.39
N GLY A 151 37.56 -8.67 -20.24
CA GLY A 151 37.44 -7.82 -19.04
C GLY A 151 36.07 -7.86 -18.37
N SER A 152 35.49 -6.70 -18.04
CA SER A 152 34.23 -6.57 -17.30
C SER A 152 32.99 -6.28 -18.16
N GLU A 153 33.17 -6.03 -19.45
CA GLU A 153 32.13 -5.51 -20.35
C GLU A 153 31.52 -6.59 -21.26
N PHE A 154 30.20 -6.54 -21.41
CA PHE A 154 29.41 -7.49 -22.21
C PHE A 154 28.45 -6.74 -23.13
N GLU A 155 28.36 -7.17 -24.39
CA GLU A 155 27.23 -6.87 -25.25
C GLU A 155 26.14 -7.92 -25.00
N VAL A 156 24.90 -7.47 -24.79
CA VAL A 156 23.75 -8.32 -24.52
C VAL A 156 22.62 -7.98 -25.48
N ASP A 157 22.31 -8.90 -26.38
CA ASP A 157 21.12 -8.82 -27.24
C ASP A 157 19.89 -9.22 -26.43
N HIS A 158 18.84 -8.40 -26.46
CA HIS A 158 17.56 -8.69 -25.80
C HIS A 158 16.42 -8.17 -26.67
N PHE A 159 15.66 -9.10 -27.25
CA PHE A 159 14.65 -8.83 -28.28
C PHE A 159 15.25 -8.08 -29.48
N LEU A 160 14.82 -6.83 -29.72
CA LEU A 160 15.22 -6.02 -30.88
C LEU A 160 16.31 -4.99 -30.53
N ASP A 161 16.78 -4.98 -29.29
CA ASP A 161 17.72 -3.99 -28.78
C ASP A 161 19.00 -4.65 -28.26
N LYS A 162 20.07 -3.85 -28.23
CA LYS A 162 21.37 -4.23 -27.67
C LYS A 162 21.69 -3.42 -26.43
N PHE A 163 22.26 -4.08 -25.44
CA PHE A 163 22.62 -3.47 -24.17
C PHE A 163 24.09 -3.71 -23.85
N VAL A 164 24.75 -2.70 -23.27
CA VAL A 164 26.10 -2.84 -22.74
C VAL A 164 26.02 -2.97 -21.24
N VAL A 165 26.63 -4.01 -20.70
CA VAL A 165 26.72 -4.30 -19.27
C VAL A 165 28.17 -4.23 -18.86
N ASP A 166 28.47 -3.47 -17.80
CA ASP A 166 29.76 -3.49 -17.14
C ASP A 166 29.57 -4.04 -15.72
N LEU A 167 30.14 -5.21 -15.47
CA LEU A 167 29.98 -5.92 -14.20
C LEU A 167 30.81 -5.32 -13.06
N GLU A 168 31.95 -4.69 -13.36
CA GLU A 168 32.79 -4.04 -12.34
C GLU A 168 32.16 -2.72 -11.89
N LYS A 169 31.73 -1.90 -12.86
CA LYS A 169 31.03 -0.64 -12.55
C LYS A 169 29.59 -0.85 -12.07
N LYS A 170 29.08 -2.09 -12.15
CA LYS A 170 27.68 -2.46 -11.85
C LYS A 170 26.68 -1.58 -12.64
N THR A 171 26.93 -1.42 -13.94
CA THR A 171 26.09 -0.58 -14.82
C THR A 171 25.52 -1.38 -15.99
N CYS A 172 24.37 -0.92 -16.48
CA CYS A 172 23.78 -1.39 -17.72
C CYS A 172 23.18 -0.21 -18.48
N THR A 173 23.24 -0.21 -19.81
CA THR A 173 22.61 0.82 -20.63
C THR A 173 21.09 0.86 -20.50
N CYS A 174 20.45 -0.18 -19.95
CA CYS A 174 19.02 -0.13 -19.60
C CYS A 174 18.71 0.76 -18.38
N GLY A 175 19.72 1.23 -17.64
CA GLY A 175 19.54 2.12 -16.48
C GLY A 175 19.30 1.42 -15.14
N MET A 176 18.72 0.22 -15.18
CA MET A 176 18.16 -0.42 -13.98
C MET A 176 19.21 -0.92 -13.00
N PHE A 177 20.37 -1.38 -13.47
CA PHE A 177 21.39 -1.97 -12.60
C PHE A 177 21.95 -0.94 -11.63
N GLN A 178 22.40 0.20 -12.15
CA GLN A 178 22.89 1.31 -11.36
C GLN A 178 21.78 1.91 -10.48
N LEU A 179 20.59 2.14 -11.05
CA LEU A 179 19.47 2.79 -10.34
C LEU A 179 19.00 1.99 -9.12
N THR A 180 18.88 0.67 -9.26
CA THR A 180 18.34 -0.18 -8.18
C THR A 180 19.41 -0.79 -7.30
N GLY A 181 20.66 -0.86 -7.78
CA GLY A 181 21.71 -1.66 -7.13
C GLY A 181 21.51 -3.17 -7.27
N LEU A 182 20.60 -3.61 -8.15
CA LEU A 182 20.28 -5.00 -8.39
C LEU A 182 20.58 -5.36 -9.85
N PRO A 183 21.15 -6.54 -10.13
CA PRO A 183 21.30 -7.00 -11.50
C PRO A 183 19.96 -7.02 -12.24
N CYS A 184 19.88 -6.30 -13.35
CA CYS A 184 18.77 -6.40 -14.31
C CYS A 184 18.88 -7.70 -15.12
N CYS A 185 17.87 -8.04 -15.94
CA CYS A 185 17.92 -9.26 -16.77
C CYS A 185 19.20 -9.36 -17.64
N HIS A 186 19.67 -8.25 -18.21
CA HIS A 186 20.91 -8.20 -18.99
C HIS A 186 22.14 -8.50 -18.14
N ALA A 187 22.22 -7.89 -16.95
CA ALA A 187 23.32 -8.13 -16.02
C ALA A 187 23.30 -9.57 -15.49
N CYS A 188 22.13 -10.12 -15.18
CA CYS A 188 21.98 -11.53 -14.82
C CYS A 188 22.51 -12.46 -15.91
N ALA A 189 22.23 -12.16 -17.20
CA ALA A 189 22.73 -12.94 -18.31
C ALA A 189 24.27 -12.87 -18.39
N ALA A 190 24.85 -11.67 -18.29
CA ALA A 190 26.30 -11.46 -18.30
C ALA A 190 27.01 -12.17 -17.12
N ILE A 191 26.46 -12.08 -15.91
CA ILE A 191 26.96 -12.76 -14.71
C ILE A 191 26.95 -14.28 -14.92
N GLY A 192 25.86 -14.82 -15.47
CA GLY A 192 25.73 -16.24 -15.78
C GLY A 192 26.77 -16.71 -16.82
N SER A 193 26.99 -15.91 -17.86
CA SER A 193 28.01 -16.15 -18.89
C SER A 193 29.43 -16.18 -18.31
N LYS A 194 29.73 -15.24 -17.39
CA LYS A 194 31.00 -15.20 -16.63
C LYS A 194 31.10 -16.29 -15.54
N ARG A 195 30.05 -17.09 -15.31
CA ARG A 195 29.96 -18.09 -14.23
C ARG A 195 30.25 -17.53 -12.84
N SER A 196 29.90 -16.26 -12.61
CA SER A 196 30.06 -15.60 -11.31
C SER A 196 28.82 -15.76 -10.44
N LYS A 197 28.96 -15.55 -9.12
CA LYS A 197 27.81 -15.56 -8.21
C LYS A 197 27.06 -14.24 -8.34
N LEU A 198 25.73 -14.31 -8.42
CA LEU A 198 24.90 -13.12 -8.59
C LEU A 198 24.92 -12.23 -7.33
N GLU A 199 25.04 -12.84 -6.16
CA GLU A 199 25.09 -12.18 -4.86
C GLU A 199 26.17 -11.10 -4.77
N ASP A 200 27.32 -11.31 -5.43
CA ASP A 200 28.47 -10.39 -5.43
C ASP A 200 28.15 -9.05 -6.14
N TYR A 201 27.11 -9.05 -6.97
CA TYR A 201 26.69 -7.91 -7.77
C TYR A 201 25.48 -7.18 -7.19
N VAL A 202 24.99 -7.60 -6.03
CA VAL A 202 23.92 -6.92 -5.30
C VAL A 202 24.52 -5.82 -4.42
N ASP A 203 23.83 -4.69 -4.32
CA ASP A 203 24.25 -3.59 -3.44
C ASP A 203 24.13 -3.98 -1.95
N ASP A 204 25.09 -3.51 -1.15
CA ASP A 204 25.19 -3.81 0.28
C ASP A 204 23.95 -3.37 1.08
N CYS A 205 23.18 -2.40 0.57
CA CYS A 205 21.93 -1.96 1.21
C CYS A 205 20.88 -3.08 1.33
N TYR A 206 21.02 -4.16 0.55
CA TYR A 206 20.10 -5.30 0.54
C TYR A 206 20.57 -6.51 1.33
N THR A 207 21.74 -6.44 1.96
CA THR A 207 22.27 -7.55 2.75
C THR A 207 21.50 -7.71 4.06
N LYS A 208 21.50 -8.94 4.59
CA LYS A 208 20.98 -9.26 5.93
C LYS A 208 21.66 -8.40 7.00
N SER A 209 22.97 -8.20 6.88
CA SER A 209 23.74 -7.37 7.81
C SER A 209 23.23 -5.93 7.86
N THR A 210 23.09 -5.28 6.69
CA THR A 210 22.57 -3.91 6.62
C THR A 210 21.13 -3.84 7.10
N TYR A 211 20.29 -4.83 6.78
CA TYR A 211 18.92 -4.89 7.30
C TYR A 211 18.88 -4.89 8.83
N LEU A 212 19.66 -5.77 9.47
CA LEU A 212 19.72 -5.85 10.93
C LEU A 212 20.25 -4.55 11.55
N LYS A 213 21.23 -3.90 10.93
CA LYS A 213 21.72 -2.57 11.35
C LYS A 213 20.63 -1.49 11.26
N VAL A 214 19.86 -1.45 10.17
CA VAL A 214 18.76 -0.47 10.04
C VAL A 214 17.69 -0.65 11.11
N TYR A 215 17.47 -1.89 11.55
CA TYR A 215 16.49 -2.24 12.58
C TYR A 215 17.11 -2.49 13.96
N SER A 216 18.37 -2.10 14.22
CA SER A 216 19.05 -2.40 15.48
C SER A 216 18.48 -1.60 16.65
N GLU A 217 18.10 -0.35 16.40
CA GLU A 217 17.62 0.57 17.43
C GLU A 217 16.36 0.06 18.14
N ILE A 218 16.31 0.30 19.45
CA ILE A 218 15.23 -0.17 20.32
C ILE A 218 14.47 1.05 20.85
N ILE A 219 13.14 0.97 20.76
CA ILE A 219 12.26 1.89 21.46
C ILE A 219 12.04 1.32 22.86
N HIS A 220 12.57 1.99 23.88
CA HIS A 220 12.45 1.56 25.26
C HIS A 220 10.99 1.63 25.76
N VAL A 221 10.71 0.78 26.75
CA VAL A 221 9.42 0.77 27.43
C VAL A 221 9.25 2.04 28.25
N VAL A 222 8.01 2.53 28.30
CA VAL A 222 7.63 3.69 29.10
C VAL A 222 6.71 3.19 30.22
N PRO A 223 6.86 3.67 31.46
CA PRO A 223 5.98 3.29 32.56
C PRO A 223 4.50 3.59 32.27
N GLY A 224 3.60 3.01 33.06
CA GLY A 224 2.17 3.34 32.95
C GLY A 224 1.86 4.71 33.55
N ALA A 225 0.64 5.21 33.31
CA ALA A 225 0.22 6.52 33.79
C ALA A 225 0.28 6.69 35.33
N LYS A 226 0.23 5.58 36.07
CA LYS A 226 0.38 5.55 37.53
C LYS A 226 1.79 5.90 38.00
N ASP A 227 2.79 5.63 37.15
CA ASP A 227 4.21 5.73 37.48
C ASP A 227 4.87 6.88 36.68
N TYR A 228 4.06 7.79 36.11
CA TYR A 228 4.59 8.97 35.43
C TYR A 228 5.23 9.93 36.42
N ILE A 229 6.41 10.44 36.04
CA ILE A 229 7.11 11.48 36.82
C ILE A 229 6.23 12.72 36.85
N THR A 230 5.93 13.20 38.05
CA THR A 230 5.23 14.47 38.22
C THR A 230 6.21 15.60 37.91
N THR A 231 5.83 16.49 36.99
CA THR A 231 6.66 17.64 36.61
C THR A 231 5.99 18.93 37.08
N SER A 232 6.80 19.94 37.37
CA SER A 232 6.32 21.29 37.74
C SER A 232 5.92 22.13 36.53
N PHE A 233 5.96 21.58 35.31
CA PHE A 233 5.58 22.29 34.09
C PHE A 233 4.08 22.58 34.06
N GLU A 234 3.73 23.74 33.50
CA GLU A 234 2.32 24.11 33.35
C GLU A 234 1.61 23.13 32.39
N PRO A 235 0.40 22.63 32.75
CA PRO A 235 -0.35 21.73 31.89
C PRO A 235 -0.67 22.37 30.54
N PHE A 236 -0.44 21.62 29.45
CA PHE A 236 -0.84 22.06 28.13
C PHE A 236 -2.35 22.27 28.06
N LYS A 237 -2.77 23.48 27.71
CA LYS A 237 -4.16 23.76 27.38
C LYS A 237 -4.52 23.05 26.06
N PRO A 238 -5.72 22.45 25.95
CA PRO A 238 -6.12 21.82 24.71
C PRO A 238 -6.11 22.88 23.59
N PRO A 239 -5.68 22.51 22.36
CA PRO A 239 -5.65 23.46 21.26
C PRO A 239 -7.06 24.00 21.00
N HIS A 240 -7.17 25.31 20.72
CA HIS A 240 -8.45 25.93 20.35
C HIS A 240 -8.96 25.34 19.03
N MET A 241 -9.88 24.37 19.13
CA MET A 241 -10.48 23.72 17.97
C MET A 241 -11.75 24.43 17.53
N LYS A 242 -11.72 25.13 16.39
CA LYS A 242 -12.94 25.57 15.70
C LYS A 242 -13.62 24.34 15.06
N LYS A 243 -14.79 23.94 15.57
CA LYS A 243 -15.60 22.88 14.92
C LYS A 243 -16.03 23.36 13.53
N LYS A 244 -15.49 22.74 12.48
CA LYS A 244 -16.01 22.92 11.12
C LYS A 244 -17.41 22.33 11.03
N ARG A 245 -18.32 23.00 10.31
CA ARG A 245 -19.70 22.53 10.10
C ARG A 245 -19.68 21.18 9.35
N GLY A 246 -20.36 20.18 9.89
CA GLY A 246 -20.49 18.84 9.29
C GLY A 246 -19.68 17.74 9.98
N ARG A 247 -20.01 16.48 9.67
CA ARG A 247 -19.35 15.30 10.24
C ARG A 247 -17.92 15.16 9.70
N PRO A 248 -16.89 15.05 10.56
CA PRO A 248 -15.54 14.74 10.12
C PRO A 248 -15.50 13.45 9.30
N LYS A 249 -14.95 13.51 8.10
CA LYS A 249 -14.80 12.34 7.23
C LYS A 249 -13.53 11.59 7.64
N LYS A 250 -13.67 10.32 8.00
CA LYS A 250 -12.52 9.45 8.32
C LYS A 250 -11.76 9.00 7.07
N LEU A 251 -12.49 8.75 5.98
CA LEU A 251 -11.95 8.23 4.72
C LEU A 251 -11.81 9.33 3.66
N ARG A 252 -10.77 9.22 2.82
CA ARG A 252 -10.61 10.00 1.60
C ARG A 252 -11.74 9.69 0.62
N ARG A 253 -12.14 10.68 -0.18
CA ARG A 253 -12.97 10.44 -1.38
C ARG A 253 -12.14 9.66 -2.40
N LYS A 254 -12.53 8.40 -2.65
CA LYS A 254 -11.96 7.56 -3.70
C LYS A 254 -12.27 8.15 -5.08
N GLY A 255 -11.33 8.08 -6.01
CA GLY A 255 -11.57 8.42 -7.42
C GLY A 255 -12.47 7.39 -8.12
N PRO A 256 -13.00 7.70 -9.33
CA PRO A 256 -13.87 6.79 -10.08
C PRO A 256 -13.25 5.42 -10.38
N ASP A 257 -11.93 5.39 -10.60
CA ASP A 257 -11.18 4.18 -10.99
C ASP A 257 -10.65 3.37 -9.79
N GLU A 258 -10.87 3.85 -8.56
CA GLU A 258 -10.51 3.11 -7.35
C GLU A 258 -11.64 2.15 -7.00
N LEU A 259 -11.31 0.86 -6.75
CA LEU A 259 -12.28 -0.15 -6.36
C LEU A 259 -13.20 0.38 -5.24
N GLN A 260 -14.44 0.65 -5.61
CA GLN A 260 -15.49 0.97 -4.67
C GLN A 260 -15.86 -0.33 -3.97
N SER A 261 -15.95 -0.30 -2.64
CA SER A 261 -16.55 -1.40 -1.90
C SER A 261 -17.93 -1.64 -2.50
N THR A 262 -18.20 -2.87 -2.92
CA THR A 262 -19.48 -3.33 -3.50
C THR A 262 -20.62 -3.16 -2.49
N SER A 263 -21.11 -1.94 -2.36
CA SER A 263 -22.26 -1.59 -1.54
C SER A 263 -22.94 -0.36 -2.12
N THR A 264 -23.05 -0.33 -3.45
CA THR A 264 -24.00 0.57 -4.08
C THR A 264 -25.38 -0.01 -3.76
N ARG A 265 -26.19 0.71 -2.99
CA ARG A 265 -27.59 0.38 -2.66
C ARG A 265 -28.50 0.40 -3.90
N LYS A 266 -28.03 -0.05 -5.06
CA LYS A 266 -28.82 -0.21 -6.28
C LYS A 266 -29.42 -1.62 -6.23
N GLY A 267 -30.73 -1.69 -6.00
CA GLY A 267 -31.49 -2.95 -6.08
C GLY A 267 -31.95 -3.56 -4.75
N LEU A 268 -31.69 -2.94 -3.58
CA LEU A 268 -32.33 -3.40 -2.35
C LEU A 268 -33.79 -2.94 -2.33
N THR A 269 -34.71 -3.88 -2.52
CA THR A 269 -36.12 -3.66 -2.27
C THR A 269 -36.33 -3.49 -0.76
N HIS A 270 -36.84 -2.33 -0.35
CA HIS A 270 -37.06 -2.05 1.06
C HIS A 270 -38.32 -2.78 1.57
N THR A 271 -38.15 -3.62 2.58
CA THR A 271 -39.24 -4.29 3.28
C THR A 271 -39.70 -3.42 4.45
N CYS A 272 -41.00 -3.13 4.52
CA CYS A 272 -41.59 -2.34 5.60
C CYS A 272 -41.44 -3.07 6.93
N SER A 273 -40.79 -2.45 7.92
CA SER A 273 -40.58 -3.08 9.23
C SER A 273 -41.86 -3.23 10.06
N LYS A 274 -42.99 -2.61 9.68
CA LYS A 274 -44.29 -2.71 10.37
C LYS A 274 -45.13 -3.88 9.84
N CYS A 275 -45.30 -3.98 8.52
CA CYS A 275 -46.18 -4.96 7.88
C CYS A 275 -45.43 -6.07 7.12
N LEU A 276 -44.10 -5.98 7.06
CA LEU A 276 -43.18 -6.92 6.39
C LEU A 276 -43.40 -7.08 4.87
N LYS A 277 -44.18 -6.18 4.24
CA LYS A 277 -44.34 -6.13 2.78
C LYS A 277 -43.28 -5.26 2.11
N ILE A 278 -42.89 -5.64 0.90
CA ILE A 278 -41.89 -4.96 0.09
C ILE A 278 -42.51 -3.75 -0.64
N GLY A 279 -41.73 -2.69 -0.87
CA GLY A 279 -42.12 -1.57 -1.75
C GLY A 279 -42.53 -0.28 -1.03
N HIS A 280 -42.51 -0.26 0.30
CA HIS A 280 -42.76 0.95 1.10
C HIS A 280 -42.03 0.88 2.44
N ASN A 281 -41.90 2.03 3.12
CA ASN A 281 -41.24 2.11 4.43
C ASN A 281 -42.29 2.19 5.58
N LYS A 282 -41.82 2.17 6.83
CA LYS A 282 -42.70 2.22 8.02
C LYS A 282 -43.50 3.53 8.16
N GLU A 283 -43.03 4.61 7.53
CA GLU A 283 -43.58 5.95 7.64
C GLU A 283 -44.76 6.12 6.67
N SER A 284 -44.65 5.53 5.48
CA SER A 284 -45.73 5.50 4.48
C SER A 284 -46.61 4.25 4.57
N CYS A 285 -46.49 3.45 5.64
CA CYS A 285 -47.20 2.19 5.80
C CYS A 285 -48.65 2.41 6.28
N LYS A 286 -49.62 2.13 5.40
CA LYS A 286 -51.06 2.11 5.72
C LYS A 286 -51.59 0.74 6.18
N ASN A 287 -50.74 -0.30 6.13
CA ASN A 287 -51.11 -1.66 6.52
C ASN A 287 -51.06 -1.84 8.05
N HIS A 288 -51.90 -2.74 8.58
CA HIS A 288 -51.83 -3.18 9.97
C HIS A 288 -50.46 -3.78 10.33
N ILE A 289 -50.12 -3.74 11.61
CA ILE A 289 -48.87 -4.30 12.13
C ILE A 289 -48.95 -5.82 12.00
N HIS A 290 -47.97 -6.40 11.30
CA HIS A 290 -47.93 -7.85 11.12
C HIS A 290 -47.61 -8.54 12.46
N PRO A 291 -48.21 -9.69 12.81
CA PRO A 291 -47.94 -10.36 14.09
C PRO A 291 -46.47 -10.69 14.36
N LYS A 292 -45.73 -11.04 13.30
CA LYS A 292 -44.26 -11.26 13.34
C LYS A 292 -43.43 -9.97 13.33
N SER A 293 -44.07 -8.82 13.39
CA SER A 293 -43.40 -7.53 13.42
C SER A 293 -42.93 -7.23 14.83
N LYS A 294 -41.73 -6.67 14.96
CA LYS A 294 -41.21 -6.15 16.24
C LYS A 294 -42.05 -5.02 16.86
N PHE A 295 -43.06 -4.53 16.14
CA PHE A 295 -43.99 -3.50 16.59
C PHE A 295 -45.34 -4.08 17.06
N PHE A 296 -45.55 -5.39 16.94
CA PHE A 296 -46.77 -6.04 17.42
C PHE A 296 -46.71 -6.15 18.94
N LYS A 297 -47.76 -5.70 19.63
CA LYS A 297 -47.93 -5.86 21.08
C LYS A 297 -49.20 -6.69 21.30
N GLU A 298 -49.07 -7.86 21.90
CA GLU A 298 -50.22 -8.63 22.39
C GLU A 298 -50.75 -7.96 23.66
N SER A 299 -52.05 -7.69 23.67
CA SER A 299 -52.77 -7.23 24.86
C SER A 299 -53.20 -8.45 25.67
N ILE A 300 -52.68 -8.59 26.89
CA ILE A 300 -53.13 -9.58 27.88
C ILE A 300 -54.16 -8.89 28.81
N PRO A 301 -55.36 -9.46 29.05
CA PRO A 301 -56.28 -8.94 30.07
C PRO A 301 -55.78 -9.25 31.49
N GLU A 302 -55.84 -8.26 32.39
CA GLU A 302 -55.53 -8.38 33.82
C GLU A 302 -56.68 -9.05 34.58
N GLU A 303 -56.39 -10.01 35.47
CA GLU A 303 -57.06 -10.15 36.77
C GLU A 303 -56.30 -11.10 37.75
N ILE A 304 -56.04 -10.54 38.94
CA ILE A 304 -56.06 -11.11 40.31
C ILE A 304 -54.89 -12.00 40.82
N SER A 305 -53.99 -11.31 41.54
CA SER A 305 -53.63 -11.44 42.98
C SER A 305 -53.10 -12.74 43.63
N GLN A 306 -52.06 -12.50 44.45
CA GLN A 306 -51.62 -13.17 45.69
C GLN A 306 -50.60 -14.32 45.62
N GLY A 307 -49.40 -13.99 46.12
CA GLY A 307 -48.75 -14.73 47.21
C GLY A 307 -47.89 -15.94 46.84
N SER A 308 -46.58 -15.82 47.08
CA SER A 308 -45.80 -16.69 48.00
C SER A 308 -44.37 -16.97 47.53
N GLN A 309 -43.51 -16.99 48.55
CA GLN A 309 -42.08 -17.22 48.68
C GLN A 309 -41.36 -18.20 47.72
N ALA A 310 -40.09 -17.89 47.49
CA ALA A 310 -39.10 -18.75 46.84
C ALA A 310 -38.57 -19.86 47.77
N PRO A 311 -38.07 -20.96 47.18
CA PRO A 311 -36.87 -21.62 47.71
C PRO A 311 -35.76 -21.80 46.63
N PRO A 312 -34.52 -22.17 47.04
CA PRO A 312 -33.30 -21.88 46.28
C PRO A 312 -32.63 -23.09 45.59
N MET A 313 -31.59 -22.76 44.81
CA MET A 313 -30.37 -23.52 44.46
C MET A 313 -30.45 -24.79 43.59
N SER A 314 -29.72 -24.77 42.47
CA SER A 314 -28.67 -25.77 42.19
C SER A 314 -27.68 -25.28 41.13
N GLN A 315 -26.41 -25.63 41.36
CA GLN A 315 -25.21 -25.46 40.52
C GLN A 315 -25.33 -26.38 39.27
N GLU A 316 -24.64 -26.27 38.12
CA GLU A 316 -23.25 -25.91 37.80
C GLU A 316 -23.11 -25.80 36.24
N PRO A 317 -21.93 -25.88 35.56
CA PRO A 317 -21.39 -24.84 34.69
C PRO A 317 -21.46 -25.14 33.17
N ALA A 318 -21.25 -24.13 32.32
CA ALA A 318 -20.96 -24.37 30.90
C ALA A 318 -20.08 -23.29 30.25
N GLY A 319 -18.79 -23.61 30.15
CA GLY A 319 -17.98 -23.51 28.92
C GLY A 319 -17.96 -22.19 28.13
N VAL A 320 -16.89 -21.43 28.32
CA VAL A 320 -16.45 -20.37 27.41
C VAL A 320 -16.08 -20.99 26.05
N LYS A 321 -16.94 -20.80 25.03
CA LYS A 321 -16.60 -21.10 23.62
C LYS A 321 -15.68 -20.03 23.06
N PHE A 322 -14.39 -20.35 22.94
CA PHE A 322 -13.45 -19.65 22.06
C PHE A 322 -13.84 -19.88 20.60
N CYS A 323 -14.18 -18.81 19.87
CA CYS A 323 -14.38 -18.86 18.42
C CYS A 323 -13.05 -18.53 17.72
N LEU A 324 -12.25 -19.56 17.45
CA LEU A 324 -11.12 -19.49 16.53
C LEU A 324 -11.66 -19.38 15.10
N LYS A 325 -11.54 -18.20 14.47
CA LYS A 325 -11.73 -18.07 13.02
C LYS A 325 -10.48 -18.58 12.32
N GLY A 326 -10.52 -19.84 11.91
CA GLY A 326 -9.61 -20.40 10.90
C GLY A 326 -9.89 -19.78 9.54
N THR A 327 -8.85 -19.23 8.91
CA THR A 327 -8.88 -18.84 7.50
C THR A 327 -8.55 -20.08 6.66
N ASN A 328 -9.57 -20.63 6.00
CA ASN A 328 -9.40 -21.63 4.96
C ASN A 328 -8.63 -21.04 3.78
N GLY A 329 -7.52 -21.67 3.44
CA GLY A 329 -6.86 -21.52 2.15
C GLY A 329 -7.65 -22.26 1.09
N LEU A 330 -7.92 -21.57 -0.02
CA LEU A 330 -8.35 -22.15 -1.28
C LEU A 330 -7.23 -21.96 -2.30
N SER A 331 -6.99 -23.04 -3.02
CA SER A 331 -5.97 -23.30 -4.03
C SER A 331 -6.35 -22.75 -5.42
N ARG A 332 -5.35 -22.83 -6.32
CA ARG A 332 -5.32 -22.56 -7.79
C ARG A 332 -4.95 -21.11 -8.14
N ALA A 333 -4.03 -20.85 -9.08
CA ALA A 333 -3.43 -21.67 -10.14
C ALA A 333 -1.89 -21.73 -10.06
#